data_AF-A0A2V9NFH2-F1
#
_entry.id   AF-A0A2V9NFH2-F1
#
_cell.length_a   1.000
_cell.length_b   1.000
_cell.length_c   1.000
_cell.angle_alpha   90.00
_cell.angle_beta   90.00
_cell.angle_gamma   90.00
#
_symmetry.space_group_name_H-M   'P 1'
#
loop_
_entity.id
_entity.type
_entity.pdbx_description
1 polymer ?
#
loop_
_entity_poly.entity_id
_entity_poly.type
_entity_poly.pdbx_seq_one_letter_code
_entity_poly.pdbx_strand_id
1 'polypeptide(L)' 'MDHNKAVRLLALERYVLGELPPPLRDEFEAHYFECEECAEDVKAAAEFVDNARAVLRFAA' A
#
# COMPACT_ATOMS: atom_id res chain seq x y z
N MET A 1 7.67 -2.98 10.79
CA MET A 1 8.45 -1.72 10.59
C MET A 1 7.82 -0.64 11.45
N ASP A 2 8.45 0.53 11.56
CA ASP A 2 7.77 1.72 12.10
C ASP A 2 7.17 2.57 10.98
N HIS A 3 6.25 3.48 11.36
CA HIS A 3 5.55 4.36 10.43
C HIS A 3 6.50 5.18 9.56
N ASN A 4 7.54 5.78 10.14
CA ASN A 4 8.51 6.59 9.39
C ASN A 4 9.28 5.76 8.36
N LYS A 5 9.62 4.51 8.69
CA LYS A 5 10.24 3.57 7.75
C LYS A 5 9.28 3.20 6.63
N ALA A 6 7.99 2.98 6.93
CA ALA A 6 6.98 2.70 5.91
C ALA A 6 6.85 3.86 4.90
N VAL A 7 6.77 5.10 5.39
CA VAL A 7 6.71 6.31 4.55
C VAL A 7 7.99 6.46 3.71
N ARG A 8 9.18 6.34 4.31
CA ARG A 8 10.46 6.49 3.58
C ARG A 8 10.64 5.47 2.46
N LEU A 9 10.11 4.26 2.63
CA LEU A 9 10.23 3.17 1.65
C LEU A 9 9.14 3.19 0.58
N LEU A 10 8.17 4.11 0.69
CA LEU A 10 6.90 4.05 -0.07
C LEU A 10 6.28 2.66 0.05
N ALA A 11 6.30 2.11 1.27
CA ALA A 11 5.92 0.72 1.51
C ALA A 11 4.46 0.49 1.17
N LEU A 12 3.60 1.46 1.48
CA LEU A 12 2.17 1.42 1.20
C LEU A 12 1.88 1.37 -0.30
N GLU A 13 2.46 2.28 -1.08
CA GLU A 13 2.22 2.38 -2.52
C GLU A 13 2.70 1.10 -3.20
N ARG A 14 3.89 0.63 -2.83
CA ARG A 14 4.45 -0.62 -3.32
C ARG A 14 3.62 -1.81 -2.88
N TYR A 15 3.04 -1.78 -1.69
CA TYR A 15 2.15 -2.83 -1.18
C TYR A 15 0.88 -2.94 -2.05
N VAL A 16 0.14 -1.84 -2.25
CA VAL A 16 -1.10 -1.86 -3.05
C VAL A 16 -0.88 -2.11 -4.54
N LEU A 17 0.32 -1.80 -5.06
CA LEU A 17 0.71 -2.13 -6.43
C LEU A 17 1.22 -3.57 -6.60
N GLY A 18 1.49 -4.30 -5.50
CA GLY A 18 2.06 -5.65 -5.53
C GLY A 18 3.57 -5.70 -5.78
N GLU A 19 4.27 -4.60 -5.51
CA GLU A 19 5.70 -4.37 -5.76
C GLU A 19 6.57 -4.46 -4.49
N LEU A 20 5.96 -4.68 -3.33
CA LEU A 20 6.68 -4.81 -2.06
C LEU A 20 7.22 -6.26 -1.89
N PRO A 21 8.55 -6.45 -1.76
CA PRO A 21 9.13 -7.79 -1.60
C PRO A 21 8.61 -8.52 -0.35
N PRO A 22 8.49 -9.87 -0.36
CA PRO A 22 7.83 -10.61 0.72
C PRO A 22 8.35 -10.28 2.14
N PRO A 23 9.66 -10.20 2.41
CA PRO A 23 10.13 -9.87 3.77
C PRO A 23 9.71 -8.46 4.24
N LEU A 24 9.66 -7.49 3.32
CA LEU A 24 9.23 -6.13 3.62
C LEU A 24 7.71 -6.03 3.72
N ARG A 25 6.99 -6.85 2.96
CA ARG A 25 5.54 -6.97 3.05
C ARG A 25 5.12 -7.49 4.42
N ASP A 26 5.71 -8.60 4.87
CA ASP A 26 5.37 -9.18 6.18
C ASP A 26 5.69 -8.17 7.31
N GLU A 27 6.82 -7.45 7.19
CA GLU A 27 7.19 -6.38 8.12
C GLU A 27 6.22 -5.18 8.08
N PHE A 28 5.67 -4.84 6.91
CA PHE A 28 4.72 -3.76 6.71
C PHE A 28 3.34 -4.14 7.22
N GLU A 29 2.85 -5.35 6.92
CA GLU A 29 1.57 -5.87 7.40
C GLU A 29 1.52 -5.89 8.93
N ALA A 30 2.58 -6.35 9.59
CA ALA A 30 2.68 -6.32 11.05
C ALA A 30 2.53 -4.90 11.64
N HIS A 31 2.96 -3.87 10.91
CA HIS A 31 2.79 -2.47 11.31
C HIS A 31 1.40 -1.92 10.95
N TYR A 32 0.95 -2.19 9.73
CA TYR A 32 -0.32 -1.74 9.16
C TYR A 32 -1.51 -2.09 10.05
N PHE A 33 -1.53 -3.30 10.63
CA PHE A 33 -2.62 -3.72 11.53
C PHE A 33 -2.68 -2.96 12.88
N GLU A 34 -1.61 -2.25 13.25
CA GLU A 34 -1.49 -1.55 14.53
C GLU A 34 -1.48 -0.02 14.40
N CYS A 35 -1.52 0.51 13.17
CA CYS A 35 -1.41 1.95 12.90
C CYS A 35 -2.63 2.45 12.12
N GLU A 36 -3.48 3.25 12.77
CA GLU A 36 -4.71 3.80 12.18
C GLU A 36 -4.43 4.60 10.90
N GLU A 37 -3.42 5.47 10.90
CA GLU A 37 -3.02 6.27 9.73
C GLU A 37 -2.63 5.38 8.54
N CYS A 38 -1.75 4.39 8.74
CA CYS A 38 -1.39 3.46 7.69
C CYS A 38 -2.59 2.61 7.24
N ALA A 39 -3.53 2.30 8.12
CA ALA A 39 -4.72 1.55 7.79
C ALA A 39 -5.68 2.35 6.88
N GLU A 40 -5.90 3.62 7.22
CA GLU A 40 -6.70 4.55 6.42
C GLU A 40 -6.08 4.80 5.05
N ASP A 41 -4.77 5.05 4.99
CA ASP A 41 -4.07 5.29 3.74
C ASP A 41 -4.09 4.05 2.83
N VAL A 42 -3.88 2.84 3.37
CA VAL A 42 -3.92 1.60 2.58
C VAL A 42 -5.30 1.42 1.97
N LYS A 43 -6.37 1.68 2.74
CA LYS A 43 -7.74 1.59 2.24
C LYS A 43 -7.97 2.59 1.08
N ALA A 44 -7.61 3.85 1.28
CA ALA A 44 -7.77 4.89 0.26
C ALA A 44 -6.97 4.57 -1.02
N ALA A 45 -5.73 4.11 -0.86
CA ALA A 45 -4.86 3.76 -1.98
C ALA A 45 -5.35 2.51 -2.73
N ALA A 46 -5.87 1.49 -2.04
CA ALA A 46 -6.47 0.33 -2.69
C ALA A 46 -7.69 0.72 -3.54
N GLU A 47 -8.60 1.52 -2.98
CA GLU A 47 -9.77 2.03 -3.70
C GLU A 47 -9.35 2.87 -4.92
N PHE A 48 -8.33 3.72 -4.79
CA PHE A 48 -7.79 4.49 -5.90
C PHE A 48 -7.19 3.59 -7.00
N VAL A 49 -6.35 2.62 -6.63
CA VAL A 49 -5.70 1.70 -7.58
C VAL A 49 -6.72 0.86 -8.33
N ASP A 50 -7.76 0.35 -7.66
CA ASP A 50 -8.82 -0.44 -8.29
C ASP A 50 -9.60 0.40 -9.32
N ASN A 51 -9.97 1.63 -8.94
CA ASN A 51 -10.65 2.56 -9.84
C ASN A 51 -9.78 2.98 -11.03
N ALA A 52 -8.51 3.29 -10.79
CA ALA A 52 -7.56 3.67 -11.84
C ALA A 52 -7.33 2.51 -12.81
N ARG A 53 -7.17 1.28 -12.31
CA ARG A 53 -7.07 0.07 -13.15
C ARG A 53 -8.32 -0.12 -13.99
N ALA A 54 -9.51 0.10 -13.44
CA ALA A 54 -10.75 0.02 -14.21
C ALA A 54 -10.75 1.01 -15.38
N VAL A 55 -10.43 2.28 -15.14
CA VAL A 55 -10.39 3.32 -16.19
C VAL A 55 -9.31 3.01 -17.24
N LEU A 56 -8.09 2.68 -16.82
CA LEU A 56 -6.96 2.47 -17.72
C LEU A 56 -7.10 1.20 -18.57
N ARG A 57 -7.79 0.16 -18.09
CA ARG A 57 -8.10 -1.04 -18.88
C ARG A 57 -8.94 -0.75 -20.12
N PHE A 58 -9.72 0.33 -20.13
CA PHE A 58 -10.57 0.72 -21.27
C PHE A 58 -9.91 1.78 -22.18
N ALA A 59 -8.76 2.33 -21.78
CA ALA A 59 -8.05 3.38 -22.51
C ALA A 59 -6.87 2.88 -23.36
N ALA A 60 -6.59 1.57 -23.31
CA ALA A 60 -5.54 0.87 -24.08
C ALA A 60 -6.13 0.10 -25.25
#